data_AF-A0AAU9KPX5-F1
#
_entry.id   AF-A0AAU9KPX5-F1
#
_cell.length_a   1.000
_cell.length_b   1.000
_cell.length_c   1.000
_cell.angle_alpha   90.00
_cell.angle_beta   90.00
_cell.angle_gamma   90.00
#
_symmetry.space_group_name_H-M   'P 1'
#
loop_
_entity.id
_entity.type
_entity.pdbx_description
1 polymer ?
#
loop_
_entity_poly.entity_id
_entity_poly.type
_entity_poly.pdbx_seq_one_letter_code
_entity_poly.pdbx_strand_id
1 'polypeptide(L)'
;MDDDEPSRLVPSTALEPLPDVLLTVAVHPNDTEDTSLVSTSISDTKTNLWKERGSKNLTYEERRSMLDFLMKRRVEGTSKLIRHAVTDAAMEFSVDRRTVSRLWKRAVQSLENGDHVCDVASRKAGRRGRRKRDWSAELERVKEIPLAQRGSIRALATAVGIPKTTLYELLKEDGRPTINAIKPSLTDKNRLERLRYCVEKVRPNGLFHDMHNVVHINMKWFSLPRDKRTKVMVMAAVARPQWNPHKKGYFDGKIGTWPFLREELQTSDTGIKSLQQRSEQTFVALETVTKDDVQRMITELIVPAIRSKMPVHLMHGPIYIQQDSAKIRCSSDTTFAEEGRKEGWNIQMQHLPPYSPDFAVMDSALFKPVQAALKALPPSSLAESVSGLTVLISSVEQGFALLTKDQINDAFLSLQKAMECTMRVQGSNTYELGPTSKEQLQLEGSLPVSILCDPDAIFACRAVLDDATAEIFETA
;
A
#
# COMPACT_ATOMS: atom_id res chain seq x y z
N MET A 1 -5.07 55.03 43.87
CA MET A 1 -5.12 56.47 43.61
C MET A 1 -5.38 56.71 42.14
N ASP A 2 -6.60 56.65 41.63
CA ASP A 2 -7.89 56.08 42.08
C ASP A 2 -8.73 55.94 40.79
N ASP A 3 -9.59 54.91 40.80
CA ASP A 3 -10.95 54.78 40.25
C ASP A 3 -11.41 55.67 39.08
N ASP A 4 -11.98 55.07 38.02
CA ASP A 4 -13.42 54.71 38.00
C ASP A 4 -13.90 54.21 36.61
N GLU A 5 -14.77 53.20 36.64
CA GLU A 5 -15.64 52.76 35.53
C GLU A 5 -16.69 53.85 35.25
N PRO A 6 -17.35 53.93 34.06
CA PRO A 6 -18.57 53.13 33.91
C PRO A 6 -19.03 52.78 32.47
N SER A 7 -19.99 51.86 32.43
CA SER A 7 -21.21 51.85 31.59
C SER A 7 -21.22 51.02 30.29
N ARG A 8 -21.84 49.84 30.45
CA ARG A 8 -22.53 49.02 29.45
C ARG A 8 -23.60 49.82 28.70
N LEU A 9 -23.66 49.69 27.37
CA LEU A 9 -24.88 49.82 26.54
C LEU A 9 -24.63 49.12 25.19
N VAL A 10 -25.25 47.95 24.96
CA VAL A 10 -25.47 47.40 23.61
C VAL A 10 -26.92 46.87 23.58
N PRO A 11 -27.70 47.17 22.52
CA PRO A 11 -29.16 47.13 22.58
C PRO A 11 -29.76 45.76 22.26
N SER A 12 -30.98 45.63 22.78
CA SER A 12 -32.03 44.66 22.47
C SER A 12 -32.29 44.51 20.97
N THR A 13 -32.31 43.27 20.47
CA THR A 13 -32.97 42.92 19.21
C THR A 13 -33.92 41.75 19.45
N ALA A 14 -35.19 42.00 19.11
CA ALA A 14 -36.33 41.15 19.36
C ALA A 14 -36.39 39.91 18.45
N LEU A 15 -37.15 38.91 18.94
CA LEU A 15 -37.62 37.69 18.29
C LEU A 15 -38.33 37.94 16.95
N GLU A 16 -38.11 37.04 15.99
CA GLU A 16 -39.06 36.06 15.38
C GLU A 16 -38.52 35.57 14.00
N PRO A 17 -39.11 34.57 13.32
CA PRO A 17 -38.91 33.12 13.50
C PRO A 17 -38.21 32.47 12.28
N LEU A 18 -37.63 31.27 12.46
CA LEU A 18 -37.01 30.49 11.36
C LEU A 18 -37.99 29.48 10.75
N PRO A 19 -37.90 29.21 9.43
CA PRO A 19 -38.90 28.46 8.67
C PRO A 19 -38.70 26.94 8.66
N ASP A 20 -39.82 26.22 8.55
CA ASP A 20 -39.95 24.80 8.25
C ASP A 20 -39.42 24.44 6.85
N VAL A 21 -38.52 23.45 6.74
CA VAL A 21 -38.41 22.58 5.54
C VAL A 21 -37.95 21.17 5.90
N LEU A 22 -38.93 20.26 5.92
CA LEU A 22 -38.97 18.90 5.36
C LEU A 22 -37.68 18.08 5.15
N LEU A 23 -37.68 16.94 5.85
CA LEU A 23 -36.87 15.74 5.67
C LEU A 23 -36.96 15.19 4.23
N THR A 24 -35.83 15.08 3.53
CA THR A 24 -35.67 14.26 2.34
C THR A 24 -35.06 12.91 2.71
N VAL A 25 -35.78 11.83 2.38
CA VAL A 25 -35.30 10.45 2.44
C VAL A 25 -34.69 10.10 1.09
N ALA A 26 -33.44 9.64 1.09
CA ALA A 26 -32.81 9.04 -0.08
C ALA A 26 -33.34 7.61 -0.27
N VAL A 27 -34.00 7.38 -1.41
CA VAL A 27 -34.31 6.06 -1.95
C VAL A 27 -33.19 5.69 -2.93
N HIS A 28 -32.66 4.47 -2.80
CA HIS A 28 -32.07 3.78 -3.94
C HIS A 28 -32.68 2.39 -4.14
N PRO A 29 -32.74 1.93 -5.40
CA PRO A 29 -33.70 0.96 -5.88
C PRO A 29 -33.07 -0.43 -6.05
N ASN A 30 -33.90 -1.47 -5.99
CA ASN A 30 -33.79 -2.68 -6.79
C ASN A 30 -34.98 -3.56 -6.44
N ASP A 31 -35.87 -3.79 -7.40
CA ASP A 31 -36.09 -5.13 -7.97
C ASP A 31 -37.21 -5.02 -9.01
N THR A 32 -36.81 -5.33 -10.25
CA THR A 32 -37.63 -5.46 -11.44
C THR A 32 -38.68 -6.56 -11.27
N GLU A 33 -39.95 -6.20 -11.51
CA GLU A 33 -41.06 -7.13 -11.66
C GLU A 33 -40.96 -7.84 -13.01
N ASP A 34 -40.79 -9.17 -12.98
CA ASP A 34 -41.17 -10.05 -14.09
C ASP A 34 -42.50 -10.73 -13.75
N THR A 35 -43.55 -10.25 -14.38
CA THR A 35 -44.85 -10.90 -14.51
C THR A 35 -44.71 -12.28 -15.15
N SER A 36 -45.03 -13.34 -14.40
CA SER A 36 -45.40 -14.63 -15.00
C SER A 36 -46.64 -15.20 -14.31
N LEU A 37 -47.70 -15.31 -15.10
CA LEU A 37 -48.95 -16.00 -14.81
C LEU A 37 -48.67 -17.50 -14.70
N VAL A 38 -48.95 -18.11 -13.55
CA VAL A 38 -49.05 -19.57 -13.44
C VAL A 38 -50.33 -19.94 -12.71
N SER A 39 -51.08 -20.80 -13.40
CA SER A 39 -52.37 -21.36 -13.08
C SER A 39 -52.37 -22.19 -11.79
N THR A 40 -53.40 -21.97 -10.99
CA THR A 40 -53.76 -22.74 -9.79
C THR A 40 -54.01 -24.20 -10.13
N SER A 41 -53.24 -25.11 -9.54
CA SER A 41 -53.59 -26.54 -9.44
C SER A 41 -54.01 -26.87 -8.00
N ILE A 42 -55.09 -27.64 -7.87
CA ILE A 42 -55.91 -27.82 -6.65
C ILE A 42 -55.27 -28.77 -5.61
N SER A 43 -53.98 -29.10 -5.72
CA SER A 43 -53.32 -30.07 -4.82
C SER A 43 -52.44 -29.48 -3.70
N ASP A 44 -52.19 -28.16 -3.67
CA ASP A 44 -51.22 -27.54 -2.73
C ASP A 44 -51.84 -26.94 -1.44
N THR A 45 -53.15 -27.08 -1.23
CA THR A 45 -53.80 -26.50 -0.04
C THR A 45 -53.45 -27.22 1.26
N LYS A 46 -53.16 -28.53 1.24
CA LYS A 46 -52.79 -29.27 2.47
C LYS A 46 -51.33 -29.08 2.91
N THR A 47 -50.42 -28.80 1.98
CA THR A 47 -48.98 -28.58 2.27
C THR A 47 -48.64 -27.13 2.62
N ASN A 48 -49.53 -26.16 2.38
CA ASN A 48 -49.34 -24.79 2.85
C ASN A 48 -49.91 -24.52 4.25
N LEU A 49 -50.85 -25.34 4.72
CA LEU A 49 -51.49 -25.23 6.04
C LEU A 49 -50.55 -25.40 7.25
N TRP A 50 -49.37 -26.02 7.09
CA TRP A 50 -48.37 -26.12 8.16
C TRP A 50 -47.36 -24.98 8.15
N LYS A 51 -47.11 -24.34 6.99
CA LYS A 51 -46.27 -23.14 6.88
C LYS A 51 -46.95 -21.90 7.49
N GLU A 52 -48.28 -21.78 7.37
CA GLU A 52 -49.03 -20.69 8.00
C GLU A 52 -49.17 -20.81 9.53
N ARG A 53 -49.00 -22.03 10.08
CA ARG A 53 -48.96 -22.27 11.54
C ARG A 53 -47.58 -22.07 12.16
N GLY A 54 -46.57 -21.70 11.36
CA GLY A 54 -45.29 -21.26 11.87
C GLY A 54 -45.41 -19.84 12.37
N SER A 55 -45.55 -19.62 13.68
CA SER A 55 -45.66 -18.30 14.29
C SER A 55 -44.58 -17.35 13.73
N LYS A 56 -44.97 -16.36 12.92
CA LYS A 56 -44.05 -15.29 12.49
C LYS A 56 -43.49 -14.63 13.76
N ASN A 57 -42.17 -14.52 13.87
CA ASN A 57 -41.58 -13.83 15.01
C ASN A 57 -41.82 -12.33 14.81
N LEU A 58 -42.48 -11.68 15.76
CA LEU A 58 -42.79 -10.26 15.64
C LEU A 58 -41.52 -9.42 15.41
N THR A 59 -41.59 -8.49 14.46
CA THR A 59 -40.55 -7.48 14.20
C THR A 59 -40.39 -6.54 15.41
N TYR A 60 -39.38 -5.68 15.39
CA TYR A 60 -39.19 -4.72 16.48
C TYR A 60 -40.36 -3.73 16.55
N GLU A 61 -40.79 -3.22 15.40
CA GLU A 61 -41.92 -2.30 15.26
C GLU A 61 -43.23 -2.96 15.68
N GLU A 62 -43.50 -4.20 15.26
CA GLU A 62 -44.71 -4.92 15.69
C GLU A 62 -44.75 -5.13 17.21
N ARG A 63 -43.61 -5.46 17.83
CA ARG A 63 -43.53 -5.58 19.30
C ARG A 63 -43.73 -4.22 19.98
N ARG A 64 -43.27 -3.13 19.37
CA ARG A 64 -43.46 -1.76 19.90
C ARG A 64 -44.92 -1.33 19.80
N SER A 65 -45.54 -1.51 18.64
CA SER A 65 -46.97 -1.26 18.44
C SER A 65 -47.83 -2.11 19.37
N MET A 66 -47.45 -3.36 19.62
CA MET A 66 -48.13 -4.22 20.60
C MET A 66 -47.98 -3.69 22.03
N LEU A 67 -46.83 -3.12 22.39
CA LEU A 67 -46.66 -2.47 23.69
C LEU A 67 -47.52 -1.20 23.80
N ASP A 68 -47.53 -0.35 22.79
CA ASP A 68 -48.34 0.87 22.75
C ASP A 68 -49.84 0.55 22.86
N PHE A 69 -50.29 -0.51 22.17
CA PHE A 69 -51.65 -1.02 22.24
C PHE A 69 -52.05 -1.46 23.66
N LEU A 70 -51.13 -2.08 24.39
CA LEU A 70 -51.33 -2.51 25.78
C LEU A 70 -51.26 -1.32 26.76
N MET A 71 -50.37 -0.35 26.52
CA MET A 71 -50.25 0.85 27.34
C MET A 71 -51.52 1.71 27.32
N LYS A 72 -52.18 1.81 26.14
CA LYS A 72 -53.49 2.47 26.02
C LYS A 72 -54.63 1.74 26.74
N ARG A 73 -54.45 0.46 27.10
CA ARG A 73 -55.43 -0.39 27.79
C ARG A 73 -54.98 -0.80 29.20
N ARG A 74 -54.14 0.06 29.80
CA ARG A 74 -53.68 -0.05 31.18
C ARG A 74 -54.65 0.71 32.09
N VAL A 75 -54.87 0.19 33.30
CA VAL A 75 -55.63 0.90 34.33
C VAL A 75 -54.75 2.04 34.88
N GLU A 76 -55.25 3.28 34.80
CA GLU A 76 -54.53 4.47 35.23
C GLU A 76 -53.93 4.31 36.63
N GLY A 77 -52.66 4.70 36.80
CA GLY A 77 -51.94 4.59 38.07
C GLY A 77 -51.47 3.18 38.48
N THR A 78 -51.80 2.11 37.74
CA THR A 78 -51.40 0.73 38.12
C THR A 78 -50.78 -0.06 36.97
N SER A 79 -49.88 -1.01 37.20
CA SER A 79 -49.30 -1.87 36.14
C SER A 79 -50.26 -2.93 35.58
N LYS A 80 -51.55 -2.86 35.95
CA LYS A 80 -52.59 -3.83 35.57
C LYS A 80 -53.24 -3.44 34.25
N LEU A 81 -53.50 -4.43 33.41
CA LEU A 81 -54.24 -4.29 32.16
C LEU A 81 -55.74 -4.43 32.39
N ILE A 82 -56.54 -3.74 31.57
CA ILE A 82 -58.00 -3.88 31.54
C ILE A 82 -58.36 -5.33 31.17
N ARG A 83 -59.52 -5.81 31.66
CA ARG A 83 -60.03 -7.14 31.34
C ARG A 83 -60.07 -7.35 29.83
N HIS A 84 -59.64 -8.53 29.36
CA HIS A 84 -59.53 -8.92 27.95
C HIS A 84 -58.41 -8.25 27.12
N ALA A 85 -57.70 -7.23 27.61
CA ALA A 85 -56.66 -6.53 26.82
C ALA A 85 -55.55 -7.44 26.24
N VAL A 86 -55.15 -8.49 26.98
CA VAL A 86 -54.17 -9.49 26.51
C VAL A 86 -54.76 -10.38 25.41
N THR A 87 -56.06 -10.69 25.49
CA THR A 87 -56.77 -11.46 24.47
C THR A 87 -56.98 -10.63 23.21
N ASP A 88 -57.31 -9.34 23.36
CA ASP A 88 -57.51 -8.42 22.24
C ASP A 88 -56.20 -8.16 21.49
N ALA A 89 -55.10 -7.93 22.23
CA ALA A 89 -53.77 -7.81 21.63
C ALA A 89 -53.30 -9.12 20.95
N ALA A 90 -53.68 -10.28 21.50
CA ALA A 90 -53.38 -11.56 20.87
C ALA A 90 -54.11 -11.75 19.54
N MET A 91 -55.35 -11.29 19.44
CA MET A 91 -56.14 -11.30 18.20
C MET A 91 -55.59 -10.29 17.18
N GLU A 92 -55.36 -9.05 17.60
CA GLU A 92 -54.87 -7.96 16.75
C GLU A 92 -53.51 -8.28 16.10
N PHE A 93 -52.56 -8.78 16.90
CA PHE A 93 -51.21 -9.08 16.43
C PHE A 93 -51.02 -10.54 15.99
N SER A 94 -52.10 -11.34 15.93
CA SER A 94 -52.07 -12.75 15.52
C SER A 94 -51.01 -13.59 16.25
N VAL A 95 -50.90 -13.43 17.58
CA VAL A 95 -49.92 -14.12 18.43
C VAL A 95 -50.57 -14.77 19.65
N ASP A 96 -49.92 -15.79 20.20
CA ASP A 96 -50.37 -16.43 21.45
C ASP A 96 -50.41 -15.41 22.61
N ARG A 97 -51.47 -15.45 23.42
CA ARG A 97 -51.64 -14.66 24.66
C ARG A 97 -50.42 -14.72 25.60
N ARG A 98 -49.67 -15.83 25.59
CA ARG A 98 -48.41 -16.00 26.32
C ARG A 98 -47.31 -15.09 25.81
N THR A 99 -47.23 -14.85 24.50
CA THR A 99 -46.25 -13.92 23.89
C THR A 99 -46.54 -12.49 24.30
N VAL A 100 -47.81 -12.09 24.24
CA VAL A 100 -48.29 -10.77 24.72
C VAL A 100 -47.97 -10.59 26.21
N SER A 101 -48.29 -11.59 27.04
CA SER A 101 -48.03 -11.56 28.48
C SER A 101 -46.53 -11.47 28.82
N ARG A 102 -45.67 -12.18 28.07
CA ARG A 102 -44.21 -12.11 28.24
C ARG A 102 -43.64 -10.77 27.80
N LEU A 103 -44.20 -10.14 26.76
CA LEU A 103 -43.80 -8.77 26.40
C LEU A 103 -44.19 -7.78 27.50
N TRP A 104 -45.45 -7.82 27.96
CA TRP A 104 -45.94 -6.93 29.00
C TRP A 104 -45.13 -7.01 30.29
N LYS A 105 -44.88 -8.23 30.80
CA LYS A 105 -44.07 -8.42 32.01
C LYS A 105 -42.66 -7.81 31.88
N ARG A 106 -42.03 -7.91 30.71
CA ARG A 106 -40.71 -7.33 30.48
C ARG A 106 -40.74 -5.80 30.43
N ALA A 107 -41.76 -5.24 29.77
CA ALA A 107 -41.94 -3.80 29.74
C ALA A 107 -42.20 -3.22 31.15
N VAL A 108 -43.06 -3.88 31.93
CA VAL A 108 -43.32 -3.51 33.34
C VAL A 108 -42.05 -3.63 34.19
N GLN A 109 -41.29 -4.72 34.06
CA GLN A 109 -40.03 -4.90 34.79
C GLN A 109 -38.98 -3.84 34.44
N SER A 110 -38.89 -3.44 33.16
CA SER A 110 -37.99 -2.38 32.70
C SER A 110 -38.41 -1.01 33.27
N LEU A 111 -39.72 -0.75 33.35
CA LEU A 111 -40.25 0.46 33.99
C LEU A 111 -40.02 0.47 35.51
N GLU A 112 -40.17 -0.67 36.19
CA GLU A 112 -39.87 -0.83 37.62
C GLU A 112 -38.38 -0.68 37.92
N ASN A 113 -37.51 -1.07 36.99
CA ASN A 113 -36.06 -0.90 37.09
C ASN A 113 -35.59 0.54 36.80
N GLY A 114 -36.49 1.46 36.43
CA GLY A 114 -36.17 2.87 36.16
C GLY A 114 -35.66 3.16 34.74
N ASP A 115 -35.84 2.24 33.78
CA ASP A 115 -35.43 2.49 32.40
C ASP A 115 -36.33 3.53 31.73
N HIS A 116 -35.74 4.50 31.02
CA HIS A 116 -36.50 5.50 30.25
C HIS A 116 -37.26 4.89 29.04
N VAL A 117 -36.90 3.67 28.62
CA VAL A 117 -37.50 2.97 27.48
C VAL A 117 -37.76 1.51 27.88
N CYS A 118 -38.99 1.03 27.68
CA CYS A 118 -39.36 -0.35 27.96
C CYS A 118 -38.61 -1.36 27.07
N ASP A 119 -38.14 -2.49 27.64
CA ASP A 119 -37.51 -3.59 26.87
C ASP A 119 -38.51 -4.31 25.94
N VAL A 120 -38.49 -3.89 24.67
CA VAL A 120 -39.25 -4.51 23.57
C VAL A 120 -38.37 -5.48 22.75
N ALA A 121 -37.07 -5.57 23.02
CA ALA A 121 -36.11 -6.26 22.17
C ALA A 121 -36.35 -7.78 22.13
N SER A 122 -35.91 -8.41 21.03
CA SER A 122 -36.01 -9.85 20.87
C SER A 122 -34.85 -10.52 21.60
N ARG A 123 -35.15 -11.39 22.59
CA ARG A 123 -34.12 -12.19 23.29
C ARG A 123 -33.48 -13.27 22.42
N LYS A 124 -33.89 -13.37 21.16
CA LYS A 124 -33.36 -14.30 20.15
C LYS A 124 -32.18 -13.70 19.38
N ALA A 125 -32.13 -12.37 19.22
CA ALA A 125 -30.98 -11.71 18.61
C ALA A 125 -29.73 -11.93 19.47
N GLY A 126 -28.61 -12.34 18.86
CA GLY A 126 -27.35 -12.65 19.54
C GLY A 126 -27.31 -13.93 20.38
N ARG A 127 -28.48 -14.57 20.66
CA ARG A 127 -28.57 -15.82 21.43
C ARG A 127 -28.93 -17.04 20.59
N ARG A 128 -29.15 -16.85 19.28
CA ARG A 128 -29.36 -17.93 18.32
C ARG A 128 -28.04 -18.29 17.65
N GLY A 129 -27.87 -19.58 17.36
CA GLY A 129 -26.69 -20.13 16.70
C GLY A 129 -25.71 -20.77 17.67
N ARG A 130 -24.70 -21.43 17.11
CA ARG A 130 -23.61 -22.06 17.85
C ARG A 130 -22.75 -20.97 18.50
N ARG A 131 -22.45 -21.10 19.79
CA ARG A 131 -21.45 -20.23 20.45
C ARG A 131 -20.09 -20.42 19.76
N LYS A 132 -19.46 -19.32 19.34
CA LYS A 132 -18.09 -19.37 18.80
C LYS A 132 -17.16 -19.86 19.91
N ARG A 133 -16.30 -20.82 19.59
CA ARG A 133 -15.18 -21.21 20.47
C ARG A 133 -14.14 -20.10 20.38
N ASP A 134 -13.61 -19.71 21.54
CA ASP A 134 -12.46 -18.82 21.60
C ASP A 134 -11.20 -19.61 21.27
N TRP A 135 -10.39 -19.08 20.35
CA TRP A 135 -9.14 -19.66 19.87
C TRP A 135 -7.92 -18.77 20.17
N SER A 136 -8.11 -17.72 20.98
CA SER A 136 -7.08 -16.74 21.33
C SER A 136 -5.83 -17.38 21.93
N ALA A 137 -6.00 -18.31 22.87
CA ALA A 137 -4.89 -19.03 23.50
C ALA A 137 -4.10 -19.90 22.49
N GLU A 138 -4.80 -20.54 21.55
CA GLU A 138 -4.15 -21.31 20.50
C GLU A 138 -3.45 -20.43 19.45
N LEU A 139 -3.96 -19.23 19.17
CA LEU A 139 -3.30 -18.26 18.29
C LEU A 139 -2.01 -17.70 18.91
N GLU A 140 -1.96 -17.46 20.23
CA GLU A 140 -0.71 -17.04 20.88
C GLU A 140 0.41 -18.07 20.73
N ARG A 141 0.07 -19.37 20.76
CA ARG A 141 1.03 -20.47 20.53
C ARG A 141 1.63 -20.47 19.11
N VAL A 142 1.03 -19.77 18.14
CA VAL A 142 1.61 -19.64 16.79
C VAL A 142 3.02 -19.05 16.84
N LYS A 143 3.29 -18.14 17.79
CA LYS A 143 4.61 -17.48 17.95
C LYS A 143 5.72 -18.43 18.40
N GLU A 144 5.38 -19.58 18.96
CA GLU A 144 6.33 -20.58 19.48
C GLU A 144 6.65 -21.68 18.46
N ILE A 145 5.81 -21.87 17.44
CA ILE A 145 5.96 -22.95 16.44
C ILE A 145 7.16 -22.69 15.53
N PRO A 146 8.04 -23.65 15.21
CA PRO A 146 9.13 -23.43 14.27
C PRO A 146 8.66 -22.91 12.90
N LEU A 147 9.42 -21.98 12.28
CA LEU A 147 9.05 -21.36 10.99
C LEU A 147 8.74 -22.39 9.88
N ALA A 148 9.44 -23.52 9.86
CA ALA A 148 9.22 -24.61 8.90
C ALA A 148 7.78 -25.16 8.93
N GLN A 149 7.12 -25.12 10.09
CA GLN A 149 5.75 -25.59 10.27
C GLN A 149 4.69 -24.50 10.06
N ARG A 150 5.10 -23.23 9.90
CA ARG A 150 4.21 -22.09 9.61
C ARG A 150 4.01 -21.83 8.11
N GLY A 151 4.72 -22.54 7.23
CA GLY A 151 4.75 -22.24 5.81
C GLY A 151 3.42 -22.46 5.06
N SER A 152 2.62 -23.44 5.47
CA SER A 152 1.30 -23.67 4.87
C SER A 152 0.22 -23.69 5.94
N ILE A 153 -0.99 -23.21 5.59
CA ILE A 153 -2.15 -23.22 6.51
C ILE A 153 -2.46 -24.65 6.99
N ARG A 154 -2.19 -25.67 6.15
CA ARG A 154 -2.38 -27.08 6.54
C ARG A 154 -1.37 -27.48 7.62
N ALA A 155 -0.09 -27.17 7.44
CA ALA A 155 0.95 -27.49 8.44
C ALA A 155 0.72 -26.72 9.74
N LEU A 156 0.38 -25.43 9.64
CA LEU A 156 0.08 -24.59 10.79
C LEU A 156 -1.16 -25.07 11.55
N ALA A 157 -2.22 -25.46 10.84
CA ALA A 157 -3.42 -26.04 11.44
C ALA A 157 -3.10 -27.29 12.28
N THR A 158 -2.26 -28.19 11.74
CA THR A 158 -1.82 -29.38 12.46
C THR A 158 -0.98 -29.04 13.69
N ALA A 159 -0.06 -28.08 13.57
CA ALA A 159 0.84 -27.69 14.65
C ALA A 159 0.12 -26.94 15.79
N VAL A 160 -0.83 -26.07 15.46
CA VAL A 160 -1.60 -25.29 16.45
C VAL A 160 -2.75 -26.12 17.06
N GLY A 161 -3.29 -27.08 16.29
CA GLY A 161 -4.45 -27.88 16.66
C GLY A 161 -5.79 -27.21 16.33
N ILE A 162 -5.80 -26.22 15.43
CA ILE A 162 -7.01 -25.54 14.96
C ILE A 162 -7.43 -26.16 13.62
N PRO A 163 -8.73 -26.46 13.38
CA PRO A 163 -9.20 -26.90 12.08
C PRO A 163 -8.81 -25.92 10.97
N LYS A 164 -8.33 -26.44 9.84
CA LYS A 164 -7.79 -25.64 8.71
C LYS A 164 -8.69 -24.48 8.29
N THR A 165 -10.00 -24.73 8.16
CA THR A 165 -10.98 -23.71 7.73
C THR A 165 -11.16 -22.62 8.78
N THR A 166 -11.23 -22.99 10.05
CA THR A 166 -11.31 -22.06 11.18
C THR A 166 -10.06 -21.20 11.27
N LEU A 167 -8.87 -21.79 11.14
CA LEU A 167 -7.62 -21.05 11.12
C LEU A 167 -7.55 -20.07 9.95
N TYR A 168 -8.05 -20.46 8.78
CA TYR A 168 -8.11 -19.57 7.62
C TYR A 168 -9.04 -18.36 7.84
N GLU A 169 -10.21 -18.56 8.46
CA GLU A 169 -11.13 -17.46 8.80
C GLU A 169 -10.53 -16.51 9.84
N LEU A 170 -9.90 -17.05 10.90
CA LEU A 170 -9.22 -16.26 11.93
C LEU A 170 -8.09 -15.41 11.34
N LEU A 171 -7.22 -16.01 10.52
CA LEU A 171 -6.14 -15.28 9.84
C LEU A 171 -6.64 -14.25 8.81
N LYS A 172 -7.87 -14.41 8.30
CA LYS A 172 -8.47 -13.43 7.39
C LYS A 172 -8.97 -12.20 8.16
N GLU A 173 -9.46 -12.39 9.38
CA GLU A 173 -9.85 -11.29 10.30
C GLU A 173 -8.61 -10.53 10.81
N ASP A 174 -7.51 -11.24 11.11
CA ASP A 174 -6.24 -10.64 11.60
C ASP A 174 -5.37 -10.01 10.50
N GLY A 175 -5.73 -10.18 9.23
CA GLY A 175 -4.98 -9.66 8.08
C GLY A 175 -3.99 -10.67 7.48
N ARG A 176 -3.75 -10.54 6.16
CA ARG A 176 -2.86 -11.46 5.44
C ARG A 176 -1.41 -11.25 5.90
N PRO A 177 -0.66 -12.32 6.24
CA PRO A 177 0.75 -12.19 6.54
C PRO A 177 1.49 -11.64 5.32
N THR A 178 2.20 -10.53 5.51
CA THR A 178 3.07 -9.94 4.50
C THR A 178 4.35 -10.75 4.45
N ILE A 179 4.65 -11.37 3.31
CA ILE A 179 5.97 -12.01 3.11
C ILE A 179 6.97 -10.88 2.91
N ASN A 180 7.88 -10.70 3.87
CA ASN A 180 9.02 -9.80 3.70
C ASN A 180 9.88 -10.31 2.54
N ALA A 181 10.42 -9.39 1.73
CA ALA A 181 11.36 -9.75 0.67
C ALA A 181 12.51 -10.55 1.27
N ILE A 182 12.81 -11.72 0.68
CA ILE A 182 13.87 -12.60 1.16
C ILE A 182 15.19 -11.85 1.02
N LYS A 183 15.80 -11.50 2.16
CA LYS A 183 17.12 -10.88 2.19
C LYS A 183 18.18 -11.92 1.81
N PRO A 184 19.18 -11.56 0.98
CA PRO A 184 20.20 -12.51 0.57
C PRO A 184 21.05 -12.93 1.77
N SER A 185 21.50 -14.20 1.79
CA SER A 185 22.47 -14.65 2.78
C SER A 185 23.84 -14.02 2.49
N LEU A 186 24.52 -13.54 3.54
CA LEU A 186 25.81 -12.86 3.43
C LEU A 186 26.91 -13.74 4.05
N THR A 187 28.04 -13.87 3.35
CA THR A 187 29.29 -14.39 3.91
C THR A 187 30.01 -13.28 4.69
N ASP A 188 30.98 -13.63 5.53
CA ASP A 188 31.75 -12.62 6.28
C ASP A 188 32.54 -11.69 5.35
N LYS A 189 33.05 -12.21 4.23
CA LYS A 189 33.62 -11.38 3.17
C LYS A 189 32.63 -10.35 2.63
N ASN A 190 31.38 -10.75 2.37
CA ASN A 190 30.35 -9.82 1.88
C ASN A 190 30.02 -8.76 2.93
N ARG A 191 29.95 -9.13 4.22
CA ARG A 191 29.73 -8.19 5.33
C ARG A 191 30.87 -7.17 5.41
N LEU A 192 32.11 -7.61 5.28
CA LEU A 192 33.29 -6.74 5.31
C LEU A 192 33.32 -5.77 4.11
N GLU A 193 33.01 -6.24 2.91
CA GLU A 193 32.90 -5.37 1.73
C GLU A 193 31.79 -4.32 1.88
N ARG A 194 30.67 -4.68 2.51
CA ARG A 194 29.60 -3.73 2.85
C ARG A 194 30.06 -2.69 3.85
N LEU A 195 30.78 -3.08 4.90
CA LEU A 195 31.31 -2.15 5.91
C LEU A 195 32.31 -1.16 5.30
N ARG A 196 33.26 -1.64 4.47
CA ARG A 196 34.20 -0.79 3.74
C ARG A 196 33.48 0.26 2.90
N TYR A 197 32.47 -0.17 2.15
CA TYR A 197 31.64 0.72 1.36
C TYR A 197 30.94 1.78 2.21
N CYS A 198 30.34 1.42 3.34
CA CYS A 198 29.64 2.37 4.21
C CYS A 198 30.58 3.43 4.80
N VAL A 199 31.77 3.04 5.26
CA VAL A 199 32.75 3.98 5.85
C VAL A 199 33.28 4.95 4.82
N GLU A 200 33.54 4.50 3.59
CA GLU A 200 33.97 5.36 2.48
C GLU A 200 32.94 6.46 2.17
N LYS A 201 31.66 6.21 2.49
CA LYS A 201 30.57 7.19 2.30
C LYS A 201 30.40 8.17 3.46
N VAL A 202 31.20 8.08 4.52
CA VAL A 202 31.19 8.99 5.67
C VAL A 202 32.39 9.95 5.59
N ARG A 203 32.12 11.25 5.67
CA ARG A 203 33.13 12.30 5.71
C ARG A 203 33.84 12.35 7.07
N PRO A 204 35.03 12.96 7.18
CA PRO A 204 35.75 13.07 8.45
C PRO A 204 34.95 13.76 9.58
N ASN A 205 33.98 14.60 9.25
CA ASN A 205 33.11 15.28 10.21
C ASN A 205 31.89 14.43 10.66
N GLY A 206 31.82 13.15 10.26
CA GLY A 206 30.74 12.23 10.62
C GLY A 206 29.48 12.33 9.75
N LEU A 207 29.39 13.31 8.84
CA LEU A 207 28.27 13.39 7.89
C LEU A 207 28.48 12.43 6.73
N PHE A 208 27.41 11.79 6.25
CA PHE A 208 27.47 11.13 4.95
C PHE A 208 27.78 12.12 3.83
N HIS A 209 28.41 11.65 2.75
CA HIS A 209 28.49 12.44 1.51
C HIS A 209 27.07 12.81 1.03
N ASP A 210 26.91 14.02 0.49
CA ASP A 210 25.60 14.49 -0.03
C ASP A 210 25.10 13.71 -1.25
N MET A 211 25.96 12.97 -1.96
CA MET A 211 25.60 12.17 -3.13
C MET A 211 25.03 13.01 -4.30
N HIS A 212 25.28 14.33 -4.35
CA HIS A 212 24.83 15.19 -5.45
C HIS A 212 25.48 14.82 -6.80
N ASN A 213 26.64 14.18 -6.76
CA ASN A 213 27.38 13.69 -7.92
C ASN A 213 27.15 12.20 -8.22
N VAL A 214 26.13 11.57 -7.63
CA VAL A 214 25.81 10.15 -7.84
C VAL A 214 24.50 10.01 -8.62
N VAL A 215 24.55 9.25 -9.71
CA VAL A 215 23.41 8.85 -10.54
C VAL A 215 23.13 7.37 -10.30
N HIS A 216 21.95 7.04 -9.78
CA HIS A 216 21.53 5.66 -9.60
C HIS A 216 20.77 5.17 -10.82
N ILE A 217 21.19 4.01 -11.34
CA ILE A 217 20.51 3.31 -12.41
C ILE A 217 19.97 1.96 -11.91
N ASN A 218 18.77 1.60 -12.35
CA ASN A 218 18.23 0.27 -12.08
C ASN A 218 17.32 -0.19 -13.22
N MET A 219 17.22 -1.52 -13.36
CA MET A 219 16.42 -2.20 -14.36
C MET A 219 15.24 -2.89 -13.70
N LYS A 220 14.04 -2.72 -14.26
CA LYS A 220 12.84 -3.37 -13.73
C LYS A 220 11.91 -3.84 -14.83
N TRP A 221 11.33 -5.02 -14.62
CA TRP A 221 10.24 -5.53 -15.44
C TRP A 221 8.92 -4.86 -15.06
N PHE A 222 8.23 -4.35 -16.08
CA PHE A 222 6.86 -3.87 -15.97
C PHE A 222 5.96 -4.73 -16.85
N SER A 223 4.73 -4.96 -16.41
CA SER A 223 3.72 -5.72 -17.14
C SER A 223 2.38 -5.02 -17.02
N LEU A 224 1.52 -5.18 -18.03
CA LEU A 224 0.16 -4.68 -17.92
C LEU A 224 -0.60 -5.40 -16.78
N PRO A 225 -1.44 -4.70 -15.99
CA PRO A 225 -2.18 -5.33 -14.89
C PRO A 225 -3.10 -6.47 -15.33
N ARG A 226 -3.69 -6.33 -16.52
CA ARG A 226 -4.66 -7.27 -17.10
C ARG A 226 -4.04 -8.30 -18.03
N ASP A 227 -2.86 -7.99 -18.57
CA ASP A 227 -2.10 -8.90 -19.41
C ASP A 227 -0.66 -9.04 -18.89
N LYS A 228 -0.41 -10.14 -18.18
CA LYS A 228 0.92 -10.47 -17.67
C LYS A 228 1.88 -10.95 -18.76
N ARG A 229 1.39 -11.23 -19.98
CA ARG A 229 2.23 -11.64 -21.11
C ARG A 229 2.93 -10.43 -21.72
N THR A 230 2.22 -9.32 -21.88
CA THR A 230 2.84 -8.05 -22.29
C THR A 230 3.69 -7.49 -21.15
N LYS A 231 5.00 -7.63 -21.29
CA LYS A 231 6.00 -7.12 -20.34
C LYS A 231 7.17 -6.47 -21.08
N VAL A 232 7.77 -5.48 -20.44
CA VAL A 232 8.97 -4.80 -20.93
C VAL A 232 9.93 -4.55 -19.79
N MET A 233 11.21 -4.76 -20.05
CA MET A 233 12.26 -4.34 -19.12
C MET A 233 12.58 -2.88 -19.39
N VAL A 234 12.62 -2.06 -18.34
CA VAL A 234 12.94 -0.64 -18.43
C VAL A 234 14.11 -0.34 -17.51
N MET A 235 15.12 0.35 -18.04
CA MET A 235 16.15 0.98 -17.22
C MET A 235 15.71 2.40 -16.88
N ALA A 236 15.80 2.79 -15.62
CA ALA A 236 15.61 4.17 -15.21
C ALA A 236 16.90 4.73 -14.60
N ALA A 237 17.01 6.06 -14.59
CA ALA A 237 18.11 6.78 -13.97
C ALA A 237 17.59 7.98 -13.18
N VAL A 238 18.05 8.10 -11.94
CA VAL A 238 17.77 9.24 -11.06
C VAL A 238 19.04 9.73 -10.40
N ALA A 239 19.11 11.02 -10.17
CA ALA A 239 20.17 11.69 -9.42
C ALA A 239 19.52 12.45 -8.26
N ARG A 240 20.33 12.86 -7.28
CA ARG A 240 19.79 13.57 -6.13
C ARG A 240 19.29 14.97 -6.55
N PRO A 241 18.03 15.33 -6.20
CA PRO A 241 17.49 16.66 -6.50
C PRO A 241 18.29 17.75 -5.79
N GLN A 242 18.62 18.82 -6.50
CA GLN A 242 19.48 19.88 -5.98
C GLN A 242 19.24 21.21 -6.70
N TRP A 243 19.62 22.32 -6.08
CA TRP A 243 19.56 23.62 -6.74
C TRP A 243 20.57 23.71 -7.88
N ASN A 244 20.14 24.22 -9.04
CA ASN A 244 21.00 24.48 -10.18
C ASN A 244 21.15 26.01 -10.38
N PRO A 245 22.29 26.59 -9.97
CA PRO A 245 22.53 28.03 -10.09
C PRO A 245 22.46 28.53 -11.54
N HIS A 246 22.92 27.73 -12.51
CA HIS A 246 22.99 28.12 -13.91
C HIS A 246 21.59 28.23 -14.54
N LYS A 247 20.69 27.31 -14.21
CA LYS A 247 19.29 27.32 -14.68
C LYS A 247 18.37 28.18 -13.80
N LYS A 248 18.90 28.75 -12.71
CA LYS A 248 18.14 29.46 -11.65
C LYS A 248 16.88 28.68 -11.22
N GLY A 249 17.03 27.37 -11.07
CA GLY A 249 15.91 26.47 -10.81
C GLY A 249 16.36 25.19 -10.11
N TYR A 250 15.39 24.45 -9.59
CA TYR A 250 15.65 23.19 -8.91
C TYR A 250 15.74 22.05 -9.93
N PHE A 251 16.83 21.30 -9.91
CA PHE A 251 16.93 20.04 -10.63
C PHE A 251 16.14 18.98 -9.87
N ASP A 252 15.15 18.39 -10.51
CA ASP A 252 14.17 17.49 -9.88
C ASP A 252 14.69 16.05 -9.67
N GLY A 253 15.92 15.76 -10.09
CA GLY A 253 16.55 14.45 -9.93
C GLY A 253 16.21 13.44 -11.02
N LYS A 254 15.31 13.75 -11.96
CA LYS A 254 14.89 12.79 -13.00
C LYS A 254 15.81 12.85 -14.22
N ILE A 255 16.51 11.76 -14.53
CA ILE A 255 17.36 11.68 -15.73
C ILE A 255 16.56 11.04 -16.88
N GLY A 256 15.96 9.86 -16.69
CA GLY A 256 15.14 9.24 -17.74
C GLY A 256 14.76 7.78 -17.49
N THR A 257 13.97 7.26 -18.42
CA THR A 257 13.53 5.86 -18.54
C THR A 257 13.76 5.38 -19.96
N TRP A 258 14.36 4.21 -20.14
CA TRP A 258 14.66 3.61 -21.43
C TRP A 258 14.18 2.16 -21.46
N PRO A 259 13.14 1.84 -22.26
CA PRO A 259 12.70 0.46 -22.47
C PRO A 259 13.68 -0.30 -23.37
N PHE A 260 13.91 -1.59 -23.08
CA PHE A 260 14.66 -2.47 -23.98
C PHE A 260 13.75 -2.98 -25.10
N LEU A 261 13.92 -2.40 -26.29
CA LEU A 261 13.13 -2.69 -27.49
C LEU A 261 14.01 -3.16 -28.65
N ARG A 262 13.45 -4.01 -29.50
CA ARG A 262 13.99 -4.43 -30.79
C ARG A 262 13.06 -3.92 -31.88
N GLU A 263 13.63 -3.34 -32.92
CA GLU A 263 12.90 -3.01 -34.13
C GLU A 263 12.66 -4.28 -34.95
N GLU A 264 11.42 -4.52 -35.37
CA GLU A 264 11.04 -5.61 -36.25
C GLU A 264 10.54 -5.03 -37.58
N LEU A 265 11.21 -5.39 -38.67
CA LEU A 265 10.79 -5.07 -40.02
C LEU A 265 9.79 -6.15 -40.47
N GLN A 266 8.53 -5.76 -40.68
CA GLN A 266 7.57 -6.67 -41.32
C GLN A 266 7.91 -6.81 -42.80
N THR A 267 8.46 -7.97 -43.19
CA THR A 267 8.39 -8.40 -44.59
C THR A 267 6.98 -8.95 -44.83
N SER A 268 6.10 -8.16 -45.44
CA SER A 268 4.77 -8.63 -45.83
C SER A 268 4.92 -9.73 -46.88
N ASP A 269 4.87 -10.98 -46.46
CA ASP A 269 4.86 -12.16 -47.33
C ASP A 269 3.43 -12.40 -47.83
N THR A 270 2.87 -11.39 -48.49
CA THR A 270 1.65 -11.50 -49.29
C THR A 270 1.86 -10.63 -50.51
N GLY A 271 2.19 -11.29 -51.63
CA GLY A 271 2.26 -10.63 -52.92
C GLY A 271 0.92 -9.95 -53.23
N ILE A 272 0.96 -8.63 -53.37
CA ILE A 272 0.25 -7.83 -54.38
C ILE A 272 0.90 -6.44 -54.35
N LYS A 273 1.38 -6.00 -55.51
CA LYS A 273 2.00 -4.71 -55.76
C LYS A 273 0.98 -3.59 -55.49
N SER A 274 1.29 -2.66 -54.58
CA SER A 274 0.76 -1.29 -54.66
C SER A 274 1.72 -0.30 -54.01
N LEU A 275 1.89 0.84 -54.68
CA LEU A 275 2.75 1.96 -54.30
C LEU A 275 2.33 2.55 -52.94
N GLN A 276 3.32 3.08 -52.22
CA GLN A 276 3.24 3.70 -50.87
C GLN A 276 3.19 2.73 -49.69
N GLN A 277 4.11 1.76 -49.62
CA GLN A 277 4.44 1.12 -48.34
C GLN A 277 5.35 2.04 -47.53
N ARG A 278 4.73 2.84 -46.65
CA ARG A 278 5.41 3.43 -45.49
C ARG A 278 5.78 2.25 -44.59
N SER A 279 7.06 1.94 -44.45
CA SER A 279 7.52 0.91 -43.50
C SER A 279 7.16 1.36 -42.08
N GLU A 280 6.04 0.87 -41.55
CA GLU A 280 5.69 1.06 -40.13
C GLU A 280 6.67 0.25 -39.28
N GLN A 281 7.68 0.95 -38.74
CA GLN A 281 8.62 0.39 -37.79
C GLN A 281 7.83 -0.09 -36.57
N THR A 282 7.79 -1.41 -36.36
CA THR A 282 7.13 -2.00 -35.19
C THR A 282 8.19 -2.35 -34.16
N PHE A 283 8.00 -1.98 -32.90
CA PHE A 283 8.91 -2.31 -31.81
C PHE A 283 8.37 -3.47 -30.99
N VAL A 284 9.24 -4.40 -30.63
CA VAL A 284 8.95 -5.54 -29.76
C VAL A 284 9.86 -5.48 -28.53
N ALA A 285 9.34 -5.84 -27.36
CA ALA A 285 10.14 -5.89 -26.14
C ALA A 285 11.20 -7.01 -26.21
N LEU A 286 12.41 -6.74 -25.73
CA LEU A 286 13.42 -7.79 -25.59
C LEU A 286 12.97 -8.81 -24.53
N GLU A 287 12.93 -10.09 -24.90
CA GLU A 287 12.62 -11.18 -23.97
C GLU A 287 13.74 -11.41 -22.95
N THR A 288 14.99 -11.27 -23.42
CA THR A 288 16.20 -11.37 -22.62
C THR A 288 17.07 -10.16 -22.88
N VAL A 289 17.62 -9.59 -21.80
CA VAL A 289 18.50 -8.42 -21.87
C VAL A 289 19.91 -8.90 -21.54
N THR A 290 20.84 -8.71 -22.49
CA THR A 290 22.22 -9.12 -22.34
C THR A 290 23.06 -8.05 -21.65
N LYS A 291 24.28 -8.40 -21.25
CA LYS A 291 25.25 -7.43 -20.71
C LYS A 291 25.58 -6.34 -21.73
N ASP A 292 25.69 -6.71 -23.00
CA ASP A 292 26.04 -5.78 -24.08
C ASP A 292 24.91 -4.79 -24.36
N ASP A 293 23.65 -5.23 -24.25
CA ASP A 293 22.50 -4.33 -24.38
C ASP A 293 22.46 -3.28 -23.27
N VAL A 294 22.76 -3.69 -22.03
CA VAL A 294 22.87 -2.79 -20.87
C VAL A 294 24.00 -1.78 -21.08
N GLN A 295 25.16 -2.27 -21.51
CA GLN A 295 26.33 -1.44 -21.76
C GLN A 295 26.08 -0.40 -22.86
N ARG A 296 25.47 -0.84 -23.96
CA ARG A 296 25.06 0.02 -25.07
C ARG A 296 24.10 1.10 -24.61
N MET A 297 23.06 0.73 -23.84
CA MET A 297 22.10 1.69 -23.28
C MET A 297 22.77 2.71 -22.35
N ILE A 298 23.72 2.29 -21.52
CA ILE A 298 24.45 3.20 -20.63
C ILE A 298 25.27 4.19 -21.45
N THR A 299 26.10 3.70 -22.38
CA THR A 299 27.04 4.53 -23.15
C THR A 299 26.32 5.42 -24.15
N GLU A 300 25.35 4.91 -24.90
CA GLU A 300 24.72 5.64 -26.02
C GLU A 300 23.55 6.52 -25.59
N LEU A 301 22.86 6.20 -24.49
CA LEU A 301 21.66 6.93 -24.07
C LEU A 301 21.82 7.60 -22.71
N ILE A 302 22.28 6.88 -21.69
CA ILE A 302 22.32 7.41 -20.31
C ILE A 302 23.44 8.43 -20.14
N VAL A 303 24.66 8.16 -20.60
CA VAL A 303 25.77 9.11 -20.48
C VAL A 303 25.45 10.44 -21.17
N PRO A 304 24.96 10.48 -22.42
CA PRO A 304 24.49 11.73 -23.04
C PRO A 304 23.35 12.41 -22.26
N ALA A 305 22.39 11.65 -21.72
CA ALA A 305 21.30 12.21 -20.92
C ALA A 305 21.79 12.84 -19.60
N ILE A 306 22.79 12.24 -18.95
CA ILE A 306 23.46 12.80 -17.78
C ILE A 306 24.10 14.14 -18.15
N ARG A 307 24.87 14.20 -19.23
CA ARG A 307 25.52 15.45 -19.69
C ARG A 307 24.51 16.56 -19.99
N SER A 308 23.37 16.21 -20.58
CA SER A 308 22.31 17.16 -20.91
C SER A 308 21.55 17.69 -19.69
N LYS A 309 21.25 16.82 -18.71
CA LYS A 309 20.34 17.14 -17.60
C LYS A 309 21.04 17.54 -16.31
N MET A 310 22.22 16.97 -16.01
CA MET A 310 22.90 17.22 -14.74
C MET A 310 23.30 18.70 -14.58
N PRO A 311 23.36 19.21 -13.34
CA PRO A 311 23.82 20.56 -13.08
C PRO A 311 25.26 20.81 -13.56
N VAL A 312 25.46 21.86 -14.34
CA VAL A 312 26.75 22.19 -14.99
C VAL A 312 27.87 22.46 -13.99
N HIS A 313 27.55 22.91 -12.78
CA HIS A 313 28.56 23.15 -11.74
C HIS A 313 29.24 21.85 -11.27
N LEU A 314 28.68 20.67 -11.57
CA LEU A 314 29.28 19.36 -11.30
C LEU A 314 30.20 18.87 -12.43
N MET A 315 30.26 19.58 -13.56
CA MET A 315 30.98 19.14 -14.76
C MET A 315 32.47 18.87 -14.50
N HIS A 316 33.11 19.71 -13.68
CA HIS A 316 34.54 19.59 -13.36
C HIS A 316 34.86 18.53 -12.29
N GLY A 317 33.84 17.91 -11.69
CA GLY A 317 33.99 16.87 -10.67
C GLY A 317 33.71 15.47 -11.21
N PRO A 318 34.09 14.43 -10.46
CA PRO A 318 33.72 13.07 -10.79
C PRO A 318 32.21 12.86 -10.57
N ILE A 319 31.53 12.26 -11.55
CA ILE A 319 30.16 11.78 -11.46
C ILE A 319 30.17 10.26 -11.45
N TYR A 320 29.45 9.68 -10.50
CA TYR A 320 29.41 8.23 -10.33
C TYR A 320 28.06 7.69 -10.80
N ILE A 321 28.08 6.76 -11.75
CA ILE A 321 26.92 5.94 -12.10
C ILE A 321 26.95 4.69 -11.22
N GLN A 322 25.93 4.53 -10.39
CA GLN A 322 25.78 3.39 -9.49
C GLN A 322 24.72 2.41 -10.00
N GLN A 323 25.08 1.14 -10.14
CA GLN A 323 24.21 0.08 -10.67
C GLN A 323 23.93 -1.01 -9.62
N ASP A 324 22.68 -1.48 -9.57
CA ASP A 324 22.17 -2.48 -8.61
C ASP A 324 22.37 -3.96 -9.04
N SER A 325 22.44 -4.22 -10.35
CA SER A 325 22.49 -5.59 -10.88
C SER A 325 23.87 -6.25 -10.78
N ALA A 326 24.13 -6.99 -9.70
CA ALA A 326 25.36 -7.80 -9.54
C ALA A 326 25.63 -8.79 -10.70
N LYS A 327 24.57 -9.27 -11.38
CA LYS A 327 24.67 -10.18 -12.54
C LYS A 327 25.13 -9.50 -13.83
N ILE A 328 25.02 -8.17 -13.91
CA ILE A 328 25.33 -7.39 -15.11
C ILE A 328 26.33 -6.29 -14.73
N ARG A 329 27.39 -6.67 -14.02
CA ARG A 329 28.53 -5.76 -13.82
C ARG A 329 29.17 -5.54 -15.20
N CYS A 330 28.91 -4.38 -15.80
CA CYS A 330 29.65 -3.93 -16.96
C CYS A 330 31.13 -3.84 -16.57
N SER A 331 31.98 -4.52 -17.32
CA SER A 331 33.43 -4.30 -17.26
C SER A 331 33.68 -2.89 -17.79
N SER A 332 34.70 -2.21 -17.27
CA SER A 332 35.11 -0.90 -17.76
C SER A 332 35.54 -1.00 -19.23
N ASP A 333 34.61 -0.77 -20.15
CA ASP A 333 34.94 -0.71 -21.57
C ASP A 333 35.58 0.65 -21.87
N THR A 334 36.57 0.62 -22.75
CA THR A 334 37.26 1.82 -23.25
C THR A 334 36.27 2.82 -23.83
N THR A 335 35.24 2.33 -24.54
CA THR A 335 34.18 3.15 -25.14
C THR A 335 33.40 3.95 -24.11
N PHE A 336 33.04 3.35 -22.97
CA PHE A 336 32.38 4.04 -21.87
C PHE A 336 33.29 5.11 -21.25
N ALA A 337 34.57 4.78 -21.02
CA ALA A 337 35.52 5.70 -20.42
C ALA A 337 35.78 6.93 -21.33
N GLU A 338 35.83 6.73 -22.64
CA GLU A 338 35.94 7.81 -23.63
C GLU A 338 34.67 8.67 -23.64
N GLU A 339 33.50 8.04 -23.75
CA GLU A 339 32.20 8.74 -23.77
C GLU A 339 31.96 9.54 -22.49
N GLY A 340 32.31 8.98 -21.33
CA GLY A 340 32.19 9.62 -20.02
C GLY A 340 33.14 10.80 -19.79
N ARG A 341 34.19 10.94 -20.61
CA ARG A 341 35.16 12.06 -20.57
C ARG A 341 34.87 13.17 -21.58
N LYS A 342 33.86 12.99 -22.45
CA LYS A 342 33.51 13.99 -23.46
C LYS A 342 32.98 15.26 -22.81
N GLU A 343 33.20 16.38 -23.50
CA GLU A 343 32.69 17.71 -23.11
C GLU A 343 33.08 18.14 -21.68
N GLY A 344 34.23 17.65 -21.19
CA GLY A 344 34.78 18.04 -19.88
C GLY A 344 34.11 17.38 -18.68
N TRP A 345 33.18 16.44 -18.88
CA TRP A 345 32.64 15.60 -17.82
C TRP A 345 33.63 14.52 -17.41
N ASN A 346 33.49 13.98 -16.19
CA ASN A 346 34.23 12.81 -15.73
C ASN A 346 33.25 11.79 -15.12
N ILE A 347 32.59 11.04 -15.99
CA ILE A 347 31.57 10.05 -15.60
C ILE A 347 32.24 8.68 -15.42
N GLN A 348 32.04 8.07 -14.26
CA GLN A 348 32.69 6.83 -13.84
C GLN A 348 31.65 5.83 -13.32
N MET A 349 31.89 4.53 -13.53
CA MET A 349 31.07 3.49 -12.92
C MET A 349 31.50 3.28 -11.46
N GLN A 350 30.51 3.20 -10.56
CA GLN A 350 30.69 2.81 -9.18
C GLN A 350 29.86 1.56 -8.89
N HIS A 351 30.55 0.51 -8.44
CA HIS A 351 29.89 -0.77 -8.16
C HIS A 351 29.42 -0.85 -6.71
N LEU A 352 28.25 -1.45 -6.52
CA LEU A 352 27.77 -1.84 -5.21
C LEU A 352 28.47 -3.11 -4.69
N PRO A 353 28.65 -3.24 -3.37
CA PRO A 353 29.04 -4.48 -2.74
C PRO A 353 28.10 -5.63 -3.16
N PRO A 354 28.61 -6.87 -3.32
CA PRO A 354 27.79 -8.03 -3.63
C PRO A 354 26.61 -8.18 -2.67
N TYR A 355 25.48 -8.69 -3.17
CA TYR A 355 24.29 -9.02 -2.38
C TYR A 355 23.73 -7.86 -1.52
N SER A 356 23.85 -6.62 -2.02
CA SER A 356 23.44 -5.41 -1.29
C SER A 356 22.33 -4.61 -1.99
N PRO A 357 21.14 -5.21 -2.21
CA PRO A 357 20.02 -4.51 -2.86
C PRO A 357 19.47 -3.34 -2.04
N ASP A 358 19.74 -3.32 -0.74
CA ASP A 358 19.44 -2.25 0.20
C ASP A 358 20.28 -0.98 -0.01
N PHE A 359 21.33 -1.05 -0.83
CA PHE A 359 22.14 0.12 -1.23
C PHE A 359 21.72 0.76 -2.56
N ALA A 360 20.58 0.34 -3.12
CA ALA A 360 19.99 0.93 -4.31
C ALA A 360 18.89 1.94 -3.96
N VAL A 361 19.02 3.18 -4.44
CA VAL A 361 17.97 4.22 -4.30
C VAL A 361 16.72 3.85 -5.09
N MET A 362 16.91 3.27 -6.28
CA MET A 362 15.85 2.81 -7.16
C MET A 362 15.33 1.42 -6.75
N ASP A 363 14.91 1.34 -5.51
CA ASP A 363 14.26 0.19 -4.88
C ASP A 363 12.73 0.18 -5.16
N SER A 364 12.02 -0.76 -4.55
CA SER A 364 10.59 -0.66 -4.25
C SER A 364 10.11 0.77 -3.96
N ALA A 365 10.85 1.64 -3.26
CA ALA A 365 10.42 2.99 -2.89
C ALA A 365 10.04 3.87 -4.10
N LEU A 366 10.88 3.93 -5.14
CA LEU A 366 10.62 4.76 -6.32
C LEU A 366 9.81 4.02 -7.40
N PHE A 367 9.91 2.69 -7.47
CA PHE A 367 9.13 1.92 -8.43
C PHE A 367 7.70 1.59 -7.96
N LYS A 368 7.39 1.61 -6.65
CA LYS A 368 6.04 1.41 -6.12
C LYS A 368 5.06 2.45 -6.68
N PRO A 369 5.35 3.77 -6.67
CA PRO A 369 4.50 4.78 -7.30
C PRO A 369 4.27 4.51 -8.79
N VAL A 370 5.33 4.18 -9.55
CA VAL A 370 5.24 3.86 -10.98
C VAL A 370 4.33 2.65 -11.23
N GLN A 371 4.48 1.60 -10.41
CA GLN A 371 3.61 0.41 -10.47
C GLN A 371 2.17 0.69 -10.03
N ALA A 372 1.97 1.60 -9.08
CA ALA A 372 0.63 2.01 -8.65
C ALA A 372 -0.08 2.80 -9.75
N ALA A 373 0.63 3.72 -10.42
CA ALA A 373 0.12 4.45 -11.59
C ALA A 373 -0.31 3.48 -12.70
N LEU A 374 0.50 2.45 -12.99
CA LEU A 374 0.16 1.40 -13.94
C LEU A 374 -1.12 0.63 -13.57
N LYS A 375 -1.37 0.39 -12.28
CA LYS A 375 -2.59 -0.30 -11.81
C LYS A 375 -3.84 0.57 -11.87
N ALA A 376 -3.68 1.89 -11.79
CA ALA A 376 -4.77 2.84 -11.84
C ALA A 376 -5.29 3.12 -13.26
N LEU A 377 -4.67 2.52 -14.30
CA LEU A 377 -5.12 2.71 -15.69
C LEU A 377 -6.58 2.29 -15.89
N PRO A 378 -7.41 3.14 -16.53
CA PRO A 378 -8.81 2.83 -16.76
C PRO A 378 -8.99 1.65 -17.74
N PRO A 379 -10.13 0.92 -17.64
CA PRO A 379 -10.42 -0.25 -18.47
C PRO A 379 -10.41 0.00 -19.98
N SER A 380 -10.69 1.24 -20.39
CA SER A 380 -11.08 1.64 -21.74
C SER A 380 -9.95 2.30 -22.54
N SER A 381 -8.73 2.41 -22.00
CA SER A 381 -7.61 3.05 -22.70
C SER A 381 -6.90 2.15 -23.71
N LEU A 382 -7.32 0.88 -23.85
CA LEU A 382 -6.95 0.04 -24.99
C LEU A 382 -7.90 0.35 -26.14
N ALA A 383 -7.74 1.53 -26.75
CA ALA A 383 -8.32 1.77 -28.07
C ALA A 383 -7.78 0.69 -29.02
N GLU A 384 -8.64 0.10 -29.86
CA GLU A 384 -8.31 -1.04 -30.76
C GLU A 384 -7.12 -0.79 -31.70
N SER A 385 -6.62 0.45 -31.78
CA SER A 385 -5.52 0.90 -32.65
C SER A 385 -4.13 0.96 -32.00
N VAL A 386 -3.98 0.87 -30.67
CA VAL A 386 -2.66 1.06 -30.00
C VAL A 386 -2.16 -0.24 -29.40
N SER A 387 -0.93 -0.64 -29.72
CA SER A 387 -0.31 -1.85 -29.16
C SER A 387 -0.25 -1.78 -27.62
N GLY A 388 -0.53 -2.90 -26.94
CA GLY A 388 -0.44 -2.96 -25.47
C GLY A 388 0.95 -2.61 -24.94
N LEU A 389 2.00 -2.85 -25.73
CA LEU A 389 3.38 -2.47 -25.40
C LEU A 389 3.56 -0.95 -25.38
N THR A 390 3.01 -0.23 -26.36
CA THR A 390 3.04 1.24 -26.39
C THR A 390 2.35 1.84 -25.17
N VAL A 391 1.16 1.32 -24.83
CA VAL A 391 0.43 1.75 -23.61
C VAL A 391 1.25 1.51 -22.36
N LEU A 392 1.91 0.35 -22.25
CA LEU A 392 2.76 0.01 -21.12
C LEU A 392 3.94 0.99 -20.98
N ILE A 393 4.66 1.28 -22.07
CA ILE A 393 5.81 2.19 -22.07
C ILE A 393 5.37 3.59 -21.66
N SER A 394 4.35 4.15 -22.32
CA SER A 394 3.86 5.50 -22.01
C SER A 394 3.36 5.62 -20.57
N SER A 395 2.78 4.56 -20.02
CA SER A 395 2.33 4.53 -18.62
C SER A 395 3.52 4.49 -17.63
N VAL A 396 4.60 3.79 -17.96
CA VAL A 396 5.84 3.80 -17.17
C VAL A 396 6.47 5.20 -17.19
N GLU A 397 6.55 5.83 -18.37
CA GLU A 397 7.06 7.20 -18.53
C GLU A 397 6.25 8.22 -17.73
N GLN A 398 4.92 8.14 -17.81
CA GLN A 398 4.02 8.98 -17.01
C GLN A 398 4.20 8.74 -15.51
N GLY A 399 4.24 7.48 -15.09
CA GLY A 399 4.48 7.12 -13.68
C GLY A 399 5.81 7.64 -13.16
N PHE A 400 6.86 7.61 -14.00
CA PHE A 400 8.16 8.17 -13.67
C PHE A 400 8.15 9.71 -13.61
N ALA A 401 7.44 10.37 -14.53
CA ALA A 401 7.29 11.82 -14.54
C ALA A 401 6.58 12.36 -13.29
N LEU A 402 5.65 11.56 -12.72
CA LEU A 402 4.92 11.89 -11.48
C LEU A 402 5.79 11.79 -10.21
N LEU A 403 6.99 11.23 -10.27
CA LEU A 403 7.90 11.21 -9.12
C LEU A 403 8.26 12.64 -8.70
N THR A 404 8.04 12.94 -7.42
CA THR A 404 8.36 14.24 -6.86
C THR A 404 9.83 14.30 -6.45
N LYS A 405 10.38 15.52 -6.43
CA LYS A 405 11.74 15.76 -5.90
C LYS A 405 11.89 15.26 -4.45
N ASP A 406 10.83 15.34 -3.65
CA ASP A 406 10.87 14.97 -2.24
C ASP A 406 10.93 13.45 -2.09
N GLN A 407 10.14 12.71 -2.87
CA GLN A 407 10.22 11.24 -2.94
C GLN A 407 11.61 10.75 -3.34
N ILE A 408 12.23 11.40 -4.33
CA ILE A 408 13.58 11.04 -4.77
C ILE A 408 14.59 11.36 -3.65
N ASN A 409 14.56 12.56 -3.07
CA ASN A 409 15.46 12.94 -1.99
C ASN A 409 15.32 12.03 -0.75
N ASP A 410 14.10 11.63 -0.39
CA ASP A 410 13.85 10.69 0.69
C ASP A 410 14.45 9.32 0.48
N ALA A 411 14.50 8.85 -0.77
CA ALA A 411 15.15 7.60 -1.12
C ALA A 411 16.68 7.69 -0.93
N PHE A 412 17.31 8.83 -1.24
CA PHE A 412 18.73 9.06 -0.92
C PHE A 412 18.98 9.12 0.59
N LEU A 413 18.10 9.76 1.36
CA LEU A 413 18.21 9.78 2.83
C LEU A 413 17.95 8.40 3.45
N SER A 414 17.02 7.62 2.90
CA SER A 414 16.83 6.20 3.28
C SER A 414 18.11 5.40 3.08
N LEU A 415 18.79 5.62 1.95
CA LEU A 415 20.04 4.95 1.64
C LEU A 415 21.14 5.29 2.65
N GLN A 416 21.31 6.56 3.02
CA GLN A 416 22.25 6.96 4.09
C GLN A 416 21.92 6.27 5.42
N LYS A 417 20.63 6.20 5.78
CA LYS A 417 20.20 5.50 7.00
C LYS A 417 20.42 3.99 6.94
N ALA A 418 20.26 3.38 5.76
CA ALA A 418 20.57 1.97 5.53
C ALA A 418 22.06 1.66 5.72
N MET A 419 22.94 2.56 5.26
CA MET A 419 24.38 2.44 5.50
C MET A 419 24.72 2.55 6.99
N GLU A 420 24.12 3.51 7.71
CA GLU A 420 24.27 3.66 9.17
C GLU A 420 23.83 2.39 9.92
N CYS A 421 22.66 1.85 9.58
CA CYS A 421 22.17 0.60 10.18
C CYS A 421 23.09 -0.58 9.86
N THR A 422 23.59 -0.68 8.62
CA THR A 422 24.55 -1.73 8.23
C THR A 422 25.81 -1.68 9.07
N MET A 423 26.32 -0.48 9.36
CA MET A 423 27.49 -0.30 10.23
C MET A 423 27.20 -0.77 11.67
N ARG A 424 26.02 -0.44 12.22
CA ARG A 424 25.63 -0.92 13.57
C ARG A 424 25.53 -2.44 13.68
N VAL A 425 25.02 -3.11 12.64
CA VAL A 425 24.87 -4.58 12.63
C VAL A 425 26.06 -5.30 12.00
N GLN A 426 27.24 -4.66 11.97
CA GLN A 426 28.50 -5.27 11.53
C GLN A 426 28.42 -5.88 10.11
N GLY A 427 27.79 -5.17 9.17
CA GLY A 427 27.74 -5.55 7.76
C GLY A 427 26.59 -6.49 7.41
N SER A 428 25.83 -6.96 8.40
CA SER A 428 24.62 -7.74 8.20
C SER A 428 23.50 -6.93 7.53
N ASN A 429 22.53 -7.63 6.94
CA ASN A 429 21.30 -7.05 6.39
C ASN A 429 20.09 -7.29 7.29
N THR A 430 20.27 -7.75 8.53
CA THR A 430 19.17 -8.11 9.45
C THR A 430 18.42 -6.93 10.06
N TYR A 431 18.82 -5.70 9.79
CA TYR A 431 18.16 -4.50 10.31
C TYR A 431 16.81 -4.21 9.64
N GLU A 432 15.94 -3.51 10.37
CA GLU A 432 14.72 -2.93 9.83
C GLU A 432 14.88 -1.41 9.73
N LEU A 433 14.55 -0.85 8.57
CA LEU A 433 14.44 0.59 8.42
C LEU A 433 13.13 1.00 9.08
N GLY A 434 13.20 1.53 10.30
CA GLY A 434 12.04 2.06 11.01
C GLY A 434 11.34 3.17 10.22
N PRO A 435 10.07 3.48 10.54
CA PRO A 435 9.37 4.60 9.92
C PRO A 435 10.16 5.87 10.18
N THR A 436 10.72 6.43 9.10
CA THR A 436 11.50 7.67 9.20
C THR A 436 10.53 8.84 9.28
N SER A 437 10.66 9.72 10.28
CA SER A 437 9.88 10.96 10.46
C SER A 437 10.16 12.04 9.39
N LYS A 438 10.50 11.62 8.17
CA LYS A 438 10.91 12.48 7.05
C LYS A 438 9.81 13.43 6.61
N GLU A 439 8.56 12.97 6.60
CA GLU A 439 7.41 13.77 6.16
C GLU A 439 7.19 15.00 7.08
N GLN A 440 7.39 14.84 8.39
CA GLN A 440 7.30 15.95 9.35
C GLN A 440 8.49 16.92 9.19
N LEU A 441 9.71 16.39 9.07
CA LEU A 441 10.91 17.21 8.86
C LEU A 441 10.90 17.95 7.50
N GLN A 442 10.24 17.39 6.50
CA GLN A 442 10.00 18.06 5.21
C GLN A 442 9.03 19.23 5.35
N LEU A 443 7.92 19.03 6.06
CA LEU A 443 6.92 20.07 6.30
C LEU A 443 7.51 21.27 7.05
N GLU A 444 8.41 21.00 7.99
CA GLU A 444 9.12 22.01 8.78
C GLU A 444 10.31 22.64 8.05
N GLY A 445 10.68 22.13 6.87
CA GLY A 445 11.86 22.58 6.11
C GLY A 445 13.20 22.26 6.81
N SER A 446 13.19 21.38 7.81
CA SER A 446 14.33 21.01 8.64
C SER A 446 15.03 19.73 8.17
N LEU A 447 14.59 19.15 7.05
CA LEU A 447 15.17 17.93 6.49
C LEU A 447 16.66 18.14 6.11
N PRO A 448 17.60 17.37 6.69
CA PRO A 448 19.01 17.60 6.47
C PRO A 448 19.43 17.18 5.06
N VAL A 449 20.39 17.91 4.49
CA VAL A 449 21.05 17.53 3.23
C VAL A 449 21.87 16.26 3.41
N SER A 450 22.44 16.01 4.58
CA SER A 450 23.19 14.78 4.87
C SER A 450 22.92 14.34 6.29
N ILE A 451 22.72 13.04 6.49
CA ILE A 451 22.50 12.47 7.81
C ILE A 451 23.85 12.46 8.56
N LEU A 452 23.82 12.92 9.81
CA LEU A 452 24.92 12.72 10.75
C LEU A 452 24.91 11.25 11.15
N CYS A 453 25.96 10.52 10.76
CA CYS A 453 26.10 9.14 11.14
C CYS A 453 26.36 9.07 12.65
N ASP A 454 25.70 8.12 13.31
CA ASP A 454 25.92 7.85 14.73
C ASP A 454 27.40 7.49 14.98
N PRO A 455 28.10 8.20 15.87
CA PRO A 455 29.49 7.90 16.23
C PRO A 455 29.70 6.44 16.64
N ASP A 456 28.72 5.83 17.35
CA ASP A 456 28.81 4.45 17.80
C ASP A 456 28.78 3.48 16.61
N ALA A 457 28.02 3.80 15.56
CA ALA A 457 27.99 3.01 14.33
C ALA A 457 29.34 3.07 13.60
N ILE A 458 29.96 4.27 13.56
CA ILE A 458 31.28 4.46 12.95
C ILE A 458 32.33 3.68 13.73
N PHE A 459 32.31 3.77 15.06
CA PHE A 459 33.25 3.07 15.93
C PHE A 459 33.13 1.55 15.80
N ALA A 460 31.90 1.02 15.87
CA ALA A 460 31.64 -0.40 15.70
C ALA A 460 32.12 -0.92 14.33
N CYS A 461 31.93 -0.12 13.28
CA CYS A 461 32.38 -0.46 11.94
C CYS A 461 33.92 -0.50 11.84
N ARG A 462 34.60 0.51 12.38
CA ARG A 462 36.07 0.59 12.37
C ARG A 462 36.71 -0.55 13.16
N ALA A 463 36.19 -0.87 14.34
CA ALA A 463 36.68 -2.00 15.14
C ALA A 463 36.71 -3.31 14.34
N VAL A 464 35.63 -3.64 13.64
CA VAL A 464 35.56 -4.85 12.79
C VAL A 464 36.52 -4.80 11.61
N LEU A 465 36.73 -3.62 11.01
CA LEU A 465 37.67 -3.45 9.91
C LEU A 465 39.12 -3.58 10.37
N ASP A 466 39.45 -3.03 11.55
CA ASP A 466 40.78 -3.09 12.14
C ASP A 466 41.12 -4.53 12.54
N ASP A 467 40.21 -5.24 13.22
CA ASP A 467 40.36 -6.67 13.55
C ASP A 467 40.59 -7.53 12.30
N ALA A 468 39.81 -7.31 11.24
CA ALA A 468 39.95 -8.04 9.99
C ALA A 468 41.27 -7.74 9.25
N THR A 469 41.87 -6.56 9.46
CA THR A 469 43.20 -6.25 8.92
C THR A 469 44.31 -6.90 9.74
N ALA A 470 44.18 -6.94 11.07
CA ALA A 470 45.11 -7.64 11.94
C ALA A 470 45.18 -9.16 11.64
N GLU A 471 44.03 -9.82 11.43
CA GLU A 471 44.00 -11.25 11.06
C GLU A 471 44.70 -11.54 9.72
N ILE A 472 44.67 -10.61 8.76
CA ILE A 472 45.37 -10.75 7.47
C ILE A 472 46.88 -10.65 7.66
N PHE A 473 47.36 -9.82 8.59
CA PHE A 473 48.79 -9.72 8.91
C PHE A 473 49.31 -10.88 9.75
N GLU A 474 48.47 -11.57 10.51
CA GLU A 474 48.85 -12.78 11.27
C GLU A 474 48.82 -14.07 10.43
N THR A 475 48.13 -14.06 9.28
CA THR A 475 47.99 -15.23 8.39
C THR A 475 48.84 -15.18 7.12
N ALA A 476 49.60 -14.09 6.91
CA ALA A 476 50.57 -13.91 5.83
C ALA A 476 52.00 -14.12 6.33
#